data_AF-A0A7Y5SKC0-F1
#
_entry.id   AF-A0A7Y5SKC0-F1
#
_cell.length_a   1.000
_cell.length_b   1.000
_cell.length_c   1.000
_cell.angle_alpha   90.00
_cell.angle_beta   90.00
_cell.angle_gamma   90.00
#
_symmetry.space_group_name_H-M   'P 1'
#
loop_
_entity.id
_entity.type
_entity.pdbx_description
1 polymer ?
#
loop_
_entity_poly.entity_id
_entity_poly.type
_entity_poly.pdbx_seq_one_letter_code
_entity_poly.pdbx_strand_id
1 'polypeptide(L)'
;MLKLVELIRMSDVHLGRYKIHCAVDDQRSGWRPLDQYYSGTFEWGQARQSGENFKCENVLSLINLSNSQKWLFVGVYRVGDVTWDPRNKWFLYELERVEGLEHLDGRVVVDFPKTFRASYLRGESYGDHLLVSSIREEPMSIADFPGFNSVLLSFEMLCSIVRQDHPSWRTALSNIAGVYLISDRKTGYQYVGSAYGGVGLWQRWSEYANTGHGGTKELRKLLHDKGVGYMNHFQFSLVEVCDISASDDFIISRESHWKDVLLSREFGYNCN
;
A
#
# COMPACT_ATOMS: atom_id res chain seq x y z
N MET A 1 -16.05 -26.87 8.04
CA MET A 1 -15.34 -25.58 8.10
C MET A 1 -15.96 -24.71 7.02
N LEU A 2 -16.35 -23.47 7.34
CA LEU A 2 -17.10 -22.60 6.43
C LEU A 2 -16.23 -22.21 5.23
N LYS A 3 -16.76 -22.30 4.02
CA LYS A 3 -16.03 -21.88 2.81
C LYS A 3 -16.38 -20.46 2.42
N LEU A 4 -15.43 -19.71 1.87
CA LEU A 4 -15.68 -18.34 1.39
C LEU A 4 -16.78 -18.30 0.33
N VAL A 5 -16.80 -19.28 -0.58
CA VAL A 5 -17.82 -19.37 -1.64
C VAL A 5 -19.23 -19.59 -1.09
N GLU A 6 -19.37 -20.21 0.08
CA GLU A 6 -20.67 -20.37 0.76
C GLU A 6 -21.13 -19.04 1.35
N LEU A 7 -20.23 -18.29 2.02
CA LEU A 7 -20.54 -16.94 2.53
C LEU A 7 -20.99 -15.99 1.42
N ILE A 8 -20.32 -16.01 0.27
CA ILE A 8 -20.67 -15.18 -0.88
C ILE A 8 -22.09 -15.54 -1.37
N ARG A 9 -22.41 -16.84 -1.48
CA ARG A 9 -23.75 -17.30 -1.89
C ARG A 9 -24.84 -16.96 -0.87
N MET A 10 -24.51 -16.97 0.43
CA MET A 10 -25.42 -16.54 1.49
C MET A 10 -25.76 -15.05 1.41
N SER A 11 -24.94 -14.27 0.69
CA SER A 11 -25.17 -12.84 0.39
C SER A 11 -25.93 -12.65 -0.92
N ASP A 12 -26.57 -13.70 -1.45
CA ASP A 12 -27.29 -13.72 -2.73
C ASP A 12 -26.44 -13.38 -3.96
N VAL A 13 -25.12 -13.57 -3.87
CA VAL A 13 -24.20 -13.36 -4.99
C VAL A 13 -23.87 -14.67 -5.71
N HIS A 14 -24.19 -14.70 -7.01
CA HIS A 14 -23.86 -15.80 -7.89
C HIS A 14 -22.54 -15.55 -8.64
N LEU A 15 -21.54 -16.40 -8.39
CA LEU A 15 -20.22 -16.26 -9.00
C LEU A 15 -20.15 -16.69 -10.49
N GLY A 16 -21.09 -17.51 -10.96
CA GLY A 16 -21.08 -18.02 -12.33
C GLY A 16 -19.77 -18.74 -12.69
N ARG A 17 -19.28 -18.58 -13.92
CA ARG A 17 -17.92 -19.01 -14.29
C ARG A 17 -16.91 -17.97 -13.80
N TYR A 18 -16.21 -18.25 -12.72
CA TYR A 18 -15.28 -17.29 -12.10
C TYR A 18 -13.83 -17.78 -12.03
N LYS A 19 -12.92 -16.83 -11.87
CA LYS A 19 -11.53 -17.09 -11.47
C LYS A 19 -11.26 -16.53 -10.08
N ILE A 20 -10.24 -17.09 -9.43
CA ILE A 20 -9.70 -16.58 -8.17
C ILE A 20 -8.38 -15.89 -8.49
N HIS A 21 -8.30 -14.60 -8.19
CA HIS A 21 -7.08 -13.81 -8.30
C HIS A 21 -6.36 -13.80 -6.96
N CYS A 22 -5.27 -14.55 -6.87
CA CYS A 22 -4.36 -14.57 -5.74
C CYS A 22 -3.27 -13.50 -5.93
N ALA A 23 -3.57 -12.27 -5.50
CA ALA A 23 -2.65 -11.15 -5.58
C ALA A 23 -1.54 -11.27 -4.53
N VAL A 24 -0.29 -11.17 -5.00
CA VAL A 24 0.93 -11.25 -4.18
C VAL A 24 1.86 -10.11 -4.56
N ASP A 25 2.75 -9.74 -3.65
CA ASP A 25 3.80 -8.77 -3.93
C ASP A 25 4.67 -9.23 -5.11
N ASP A 26 4.81 -8.35 -6.10
CA ASP A 26 5.71 -8.57 -7.23
C ASP A 26 6.92 -7.63 -7.10
N GLN A 27 8.07 -8.21 -6.82
CA GLN A 27 9.33 -7.46 -6.71
C GLN A 27 9.76 -6.82 -8.03
N ARG A 28 9.39 -7.41 -9.18
CA ARG A 28 9.82 -6.93 -10.50
C ARG A 28 9.02 -5.72 -10.95
N SER A 29 7.69 -5.78 -10.83
CA SER A 29 6.83 -4.64 -11.15
C SER A 29 6.74 -3.62 -10.02
N GLY A 30 7.15 -3.99 -8.80
CA GLY A 30 6.95 -3.19 -7.61
C GLY A 30 5.50 -3.18 -7.11
N TRP A 31 4.63 -4.02 -7.69
CA TRP A 31 3.22 -4.09 -7.29
C TRP A 31 3.09 -4.64 -5.86
N ARG A 32 2.33 -3.92 -5.02
CA ARG A 32 2.07 -4.24 -3.61
C ARG A 32 0.56 -4.23 -3.38
N PRO A 33 -0.12 -5.38 -3.59
CA PRO A 33 -1.58 -5.41 -3.59
C PRO A 33 -2.21 -4.92 -2.28
N LEU A 34 -1.62 -5.26 -1.13
CA LEU A 34 -2.16 -4.89 0.17
C LEU A 34 -2.05 -3.37 0.41
N ASP A 35 -0.91 -2.77 0.08
CA ASP A 35 -0.73 -1.31 0.11
C ASP A 35 -1.78 -0.61 -0.78
N GLN A 36 -1.98 -1.14 -2.00
CA GLN A 36 -2.96 -0.61 -2.94
C GLN A 36 -4.41 -0.78 -2.48
N TYR A 37 -4.69 -1.84 -1.73
CA TYR A 37 -6.01 -2.04 -1.14
C TYR A 37 -6.29 -0.96 -0.11
N TYR A 38 -5.32 -0.71 0.78
CA TYR A 38 -5.46 0.33 1.80
C TYR A 38 -5.55 1.75 1.23
N SER A 39 -5.00 1.99 0.03
CA SER A 39 -5.11 3.27 -0.67
C SER A 39 -6.31 3.39 -1.60
N GLY A 40 -7.06 2.32 -1.82
CA GLY A 40 -8.19 2.30 -2.73
C GLY A 40 -7.78 2.30 -4.21
N THR A 41 -6.55 1.90 -4.54
CA THR A 41 -6.07 1.78 -5.93
C THR A 41 -5.98 0.32 -6.39
N PHE A 42 -6.28 -0.64 -5.51
CA PHE A 42 -6.16 -2.08 -5.81
C PHE A 42 -6.94 -2.49 -7.05
N GLU A 43 -8.16 -1.97 -7.24
CA GLU A 43 -9.01 -2.28 -8.39
C GLU A 43 -8.32 -1.93 -9.72
N TRP A 44 -7.74 -0.72 -9.80
CA TRP A 44 -6.94 -0.29 -10.94
C TRP A 44 -5.65 -1.12 -11.09
N GLY A 45 -5.07 -1.52 -9.97
CA GLY A 45 -3.94 -2.45 -9.91
C GLY A 45 -4.24 -3.79 -10.58
N GLN A 46 -5.30 -4.47 -10.14
CA GLN A 46 -5.69 -5.79 -10.63
C GLN A 46 -6.24 -5.75 -12.06
N ALA A 47 -6.86 -4.66 -12.50
CA ALA A 47 -7.40 -4.54 -13.86
C ALA A 47 -6.32 -4.65 -14.95
N ARG A 48 -5.06 -4.35 -14.60
CA ARG A 48 -3.91 -4.37 -15.52
C ARG A 48 -3.23 -5.73 -15.48
N GLN A 49 -3.24 -6.42 -16.61
CA GLN A 49 -2.80 -7.81 -16.72
C GLN A 49 -1.76 -7.99 -17.81
N SER A 50 -0.73 -8.80 -17.55
CA SER A 50 0.31 -9.13 -18.55
C SER A 50 -0.17 -10.09 -19.65
N GLY A 51 -1.33 -10.71 -19.45
CA GLY A 51 -1.99 -11.61 -20.39
C GLY A 51 -3.49 -11.57 -20.22
N GLU A 52 -4.22 -12.33 -21.03
CA GLU A 52 -5.67 -12.41 -20.94
C GLU A 52 -6.13 -13.32 -19.77
N ASN A 53 -5.83 -12.89 -18.53
CA ASN A 53 -5.98 -13.70 -17.33
C ASN A 53 -7.43 -13.80 -16.81
N PHE A 54 -8.35 -12.92 -17.21
CA PHE A 54 -9.73 -12.88 -16.71
C PHE A 54 -10.78 -13.26 -17.75
N LYS A 55 -10.52 -14.27 -18.59
CA LYS A 55 -11.56 -14.89 -19.45
C LYS A 55 -12.61 -15.66 -18.63
N CYS A 56 -13.45 -14.95 -17.88
CA CYS A 56 -14.48 -15.44 -16.96
C CYS A 56 -15.56 -14.36 -16.77
N GLU A 57 -16.67 -14.69 -16.10
CA GLU A 57 -17.73 -13.73 -15.77
C GLU A 57 -17.36 -12.88 -14.55
N ASN A 58 -16.79 -13.52 -13.53
CA ASN A 58 -16.39 -12.85 -12.29
C ASN A 58 -14.96 -13.22 -11.89
N VAL A 59 -14.32 -12.31 -11.16
CA VAL A 59 -13.04 -12.53 -10.47
C VAL A 59 -13.24 -12.34 -8.99
N LEU A 60 -12.99 -13.40 -8.21
CA LEU A 60 -12.89 -13.34 -6.76
C LEU A 60 -11.46 -12.96 -6.40
N SER A 61 -11.27 -11.83 -5.73
CA SER A 61 -9.94 -11.29 -5.45
C SER A 61 -9.51 -11.54 -4.01
N LEU A 62 -8.31 -12.08 -3.87
CA LEU A 62 -7.64 -12.39 -2.62
C LEU A 62 -6.27 -11.72 -2.59
N ILE A 63 -5.93 -11.09 -1.47
CA ILE A 63 -4.59 -10.52 -1.24
C ILE A 63 -3.84 -11.37 -0.21
N ASN A 64 -2.60 -11.74 -0.52
CA ASN A 64 -1.80 -12.49 0.42
C ASN A 64 -1.40 -11.65 1.64
N LEU A 65 -1.54 -12.22 2.84
CA LEU A 65 -1.09 -11.59 4.08
C LEU A 65 0.32 -12.11 4.41
N SER A 66 1.33 -11.24 4.31
CA SER A 66 2.69 -11.47 4.83
C SER A 66 3.41 -12.72 4.30
N ASN A 67 3.25 -13.07 3.01
CA ASN A 67 3.77 -14.30 2.41
C ASN A 67 3.35 -15.59 3.15
N SER A 68 2.17 -15.58 3.77
CA SER A 68 1.62 -16.70 4.53
C SER A 68 0.61 -17.51 3.71
N GLN A 69 -0.01 -18.51 4.34
CA GLN A 69 -1.16 -19.24 3.77
C GLN A 69 -2.51 -18.55 4.06
N LYS A 70 -2.47 -17.35 4.65
CA LYS A 70 -3.64 -16.51 4.92
C LYS A 70 -3.82 -15.49 3.82
N TRP A 71 -5.08 -15.31 3.42
CA TRP A 71 -5.44 -14.39 2.36
C TRP A 71 -6.64 -13.53 2.77
N LEU A 72 -6.57 -12.26 2.47
CA LEU A 72 -7.65 -11.30 2.69
C LEU A 72 -8.59 -11.33 1.49
N PHE A 73 -9.89 -11.52 1.73
CA PHE A 73 -10.89 -11.32 0.70
C PHE A 73 -11.14 -9.83 0.48
N VAL A 74 -11.06 -9.38 -0.78
CA VAL A 74 -11.17 -7.97 -1.16
C VAL A 74 -12.20 -7.73 -2.27
N GLY A 75 -13.23 -8.57 -2.32
CA GLY A 75 -14.37 -8.41 -3.21
C GLY A 75 -14.42 -9.38 -4.39
N VAL A 76 -15.54 -9.30 -5.10
CA VAL A 76 -15.80 -9.98 -6.36
C VAL A 76 -16.06 -8.91 -7.41
N TYR A 77 -15.51 -9.11 -8.60
CA TYR A 77 -15.57 -8.14 -9.70
C TYR A 77 -16.12 -8.82 -10.94
N ARG A 78 -17.18 -8.26 -11.51
CA ARG A 78 -17.71 -8.62 -12.82
C ARG A 78 -16.73 -8.15 -13.89
N VAL A 79 -16.39 -9.06 -14.80
CA VAL A 79 -15.46 -8.79 -15.88
C VAL A 79 -16.22 -8.30 -17.10
N GLY A 80 -15.91 -7.07 -17.51
CA GLY A 80 -16.40 -6.46 -18.75
C GLY A 80 -15.42 -6.64 -19.90
N ASP A 81 -15.32 -5.61 -20.75
CA ASP A 81 -14.45 -5.64 -21.93
C ASP A 81 -12.96 -5.60 -21.56
N VAL A 82 -12.12 -6.09 -22.48
CA VAL A 82 -10.67 -6.07 -22.35
C VAL A 82 -10.05 -5.32 -23.53
N THR A 83 -9.19 -4.34 -23.22
CA THR A 83 -8.47 -3.55 -24.22
C THR A 83 -6.98 -3.82 -24.12
N TRP A 84 -6.31 -4.01 -25.27
CA TRP A 84 -4.85 -4.09 -25.33
C TRP A 84 -4.24 -2.68 -25.34
N ASP A 85 -3.36 -2.39 -24.39
CA ASP A 85 -2.53 -1.19 -24.38
C ASP A 85 -1.15 -1.51 -25.01
N PRO A 86 -0.90 -1.09 -26.26
CA PRO A 86 0.36 -1.38 -26.93
C PRO A 86 1.56 -0.63 -26.35
N ARG A 87 1.34 0.50 -25.64
CA ARG A 87 2.42 1.31 -25.06
C ARG A 87 2.98 0.62 -23.83
N ASN A 88 2.10 0.17 -22.94
CA ASN A 88 2.46 -0.48 -21.68
C ASN A 88 2.59 -2.01 -21.81
N LYS A 89 2.17 -2.57 -22.95
CA LYS A 89 2.15 -4.01 -23.25
C LYS A 89 1.31 -4.82 -22.27
N TRP A 90 0.16 -4.30 -21.86
CA TRP A 90 -0.76 -4.96 -20.94
C TRP A 90 -2.19 -4.98 -21.48
N PHE A 91 -2.98 -5.92 -20.97
CA PHE A 91 -4.43 -5.97 -21.13
C PHE A 91 -5.08 -5.21 -19.97
N LEU A 92 -5.95 -4.26 -20.29
CA LEU A 92 -6.74 -3.52 -19.32
C LEU A 92 -8.18 -4.07 -19.35
N TYR A 93 -8.60 -4.64 -18.23
CA TYR A 93 -9.96 -5.11 -18.03
C TYR A 93 -10.84 -4.03 -17.44
N GLU A 94 -12.06 -3.91 -17.94
CA GLU A 94 -13.14 -3.27 -17.20
C GLU A 94 -13.59 -4.22 -16.08
N LEU A 95 -13.45 -3.78 -14.84
CA LEU A 95 -13.84 -4.53 -13.65
C LEU A 95 -14.87 -3.71 -12.89
N GLU A 96 -16.06 -4.26 -12.74
CA GLU A 96 -17.13 -3.65 -11.97
C GLU A 96 -17.32 -4.45 -10.69
N ARG A 97 -17.24 -3.78 -9.54
CA ARG A 97 -17.38 -4.46 -8.26
C ARG A 97 -18.81 -4.97 -8.08
N VAL A 98 -18.95 -6.22 -7.64
CA VAL A 98 -20.26 -6.81 -7.32
C VAL A 98 -20.72 -6.32 -5.95
N GLU A 99 -21.90 -5.70 -5.93
CA GLU A 99 -22.54 -5.18 -4.71
C GLU A 99 -23.01 -6.31 -3.78
N GLY A 100 -23.21 -5.98 -2.50
CA GLY A 100 -23.75 -6.90 -1.49
C GLY A 100 -22.68 -7.67 -0.70
N LEU A 101 -21.40 -7.47 -1.02
CA LEU A 101 -20.25 -8.12 -0.37
C LEU A 101 -19.39 -7.16 0.45
N GLU A 102 -19.82 -5.91 0.63
CA GLU A 102 -19.10 -4.87 1.39
C GLU A 102 -18.86 -5.29 2.84
N HIS A 103 -19.81 -6.03 3.42
CA HIS A 103 -19.71 -6.57 4.77
C HIS A 103 -18.66 -7.71 4.90
N LEU A 104 -18.12 -8.23 3.81
CA LEU A 104 -17.05 -9.24 3.80
C LEU A 104 -15.70 -8.67 3.37
N ASP A 105 -15.71 -7.63 2.53
CA ASP A 105 -14.50 -6.96 2.01
C ASP A 105 -13.59 -6.48 3.15
N GLY A 106 -12.32 -6.89 3.10
CA GLY A 106 -11.32 -6.56 4.11
C GLY A 106 -11.56 -7.25 5.46
N ARG A 107 -12.67 -7.97 5.65
CA ARG A 107 -13.03 -8.58 6.94
C ARG A 107 -12.77 -10.08 6.95
N VAL A 108 -13.00 -10.76 5.84
CA VAL A 108 -12.83 -12.22 5.77
C VAL A 108 -11.38 -12.57 5.45
N VAL A 109 -10.76 -13.33 6.35
CA VAL A 109 -9.46 -13.96 6.13
C VAL A 109 -9.69 -15.45 5.85
N VAL A 110 -9.10 -15.95 4.76
CA VAL A 110 -9.16 -17.36 4.39
C VAL A 110 -7.81 -18.05 4.54
N ASP A 111 -7.86 -19.29 5.01
CA ASP A 111 -6.79 -20.27 4.85
C ASP A 111 -6.85 -20.86 3.44
N PHE A 112 -5.78 -20.66 2.68
CA PHE A 112 -5.61 -21.30 1.39
C PHE A 112 -4.14 -21.70 1.20
N PRO A 113 -3.79 -22.97 1.45
CA PRO A 113 -2.43 -23.46 1.36
C PRO A 113 -1.98 -23.58 -0.10
N LYS A 114 -1.46 -22.47 -0.63
CA LYS A 114 -1.07 -22.33 -2.03
C LYS A 114 0.42 -22.60 -2.19
N THR A 115 0.77 -23.80 -2.63
CA THR A 115 2.15 -24.25 -2.83
C THR A 115 2.68 -24.06 -4.25
N PHE A 116 1.84 -23.56 -5.17
CA PHE A 116 2.16 -23.37 -6.58
C PHE A 116 2.20 -21.89 -6.97
N ARG A 117 2.83 -21.57 -8.12
CA ARG A 117 3.08 -20.19 -8.56
C ARG A 117 1.88 -19.48 -9.19
N ALA A 118 0.95 -20.21 -9.81
CA ALA A 118 -0.15 -19.59 -10.58
C ALA A 118 -0.98 -18.61 -9.74
N SER A 119 -1.20 -17.38 -10.22
CA SER A 119 -1.96 -16.35 -9.49
C SER A 119 -3.44 -16.28 -9.91
N TYR A 120 -3.81 -16.93 -11.00
CA TYR A 120 -5.17 -16.88 -11.57
C TYR A 120 -5.73 -18.30 -11.66
N LEU A 121 -6.59 -18.66 -10.72
CA LEU A 121 -7.09 -20.03 -10.56
C LEU A 121 -8.51 -20.15 -11.07
N ARG A 122 -8.89 -21.34 -11.53
CA ARG A 122 -10.28 -21.62 -11.89
C ARG A 122 -11.10 -21.80 -10.62
N GLY A 123 -12.19 -21.05 -10.49
CA GLY A 123 -13.07 -21.10 -9.32
C GLY A 123 -13.63 -22.50 -9.06
N GLU A 124 -14.01 -23.22 -10.11
CA GLU A 124 -14.49 -24.61 -10.02
C GLU A 124 -13.47 -25.56 -9.39
N SER A 125 -12.18 -25.34 -9.61
CA SER A 125 -11.12 -26.25 -9.14
C SER A 125 -10.61 -25.92 -7.74
N TYR A 126 -10.75 -24.66 -7.28
CA TYR A 126 -10.09 -24.19 -6.05
C TYR A 126 -11.02 -23.46 -5.08
N GLY A 127 -12.24 -23.08 -5.48
CA GLY A 127 -13.15 -22.32 -4.63
C GLY A 127 -13.51 -23.03 -3.33
N ASP A 128 -13.65 -24.35 -3.39
CA ASP A 128 -13.94 -25.20 -2.22
C ASP A 128 -12.77 -25.32 -1.24
N HIS A 129 -11.57 -24.88 -1.64
CA HIS A 129 -10.36 -24.92 -0.82
C HIS A 129 -10.14 -23.61 -0.04
N LEU A 130 -10.96 -22.58 -0.28
CA LEU A 130 -10.89 -21.29 0.40
C LEU A 130 -11.66 -21.37 1.73
N LEU A 131 -10.96 -21.77 2.79
CA LEU A 131 -11.55 -22.01 4.10
C LEU A 131 -11.53 -20.72 4.93
N VAL A 132 -12.67 -20.30 5.46
CA VAL A 132 -12.75 -19.09 6.30
C VAL A 132 -12.02 -19.35 7.61
N SER A 133 -10.96 -18.59 7.86
CA SER A 133 -10.18 -18.62 9.10
C SER A 133 -10.77 -17.69 10.15
N SER A 134 -11.18 -16.49 9.75
CA SER A 134 -11.75 -15.49 10.64
C SER A 134 -12.53 -14.45 9.85
N ILE A 135 -13.47 -13.80 10.53
CA ILE A 135 -14.19 -12.63 10.04
C ILE A 135 -13.96 -11.54 11.06
N ARG A 136 -13.29 -10.47 10.65
CA ARG A 136 -12.99 -9.33 11.53
C ARG A 136 -14.25 -8.52 11.81
N GLU A 137 -14.28 -7.80 12.93
CA GLU A 137 -15.34 -6.83 13.22
C GLU A 137 -15.28 -5.64 12.26
N GLU A 138 -14.07 -5.13 11.99
CA GLU A 138 -13.81 -4.05 11.05
C GLU A 138 -12.93 -4.50 9.88
N PRO A 139 -13.08 -3.90 8.68
CA PRO A 139 -12.19 -4.15 7.55
C PRO A 139 -10.73 -3.95 7.93
N MET A 140 -9.85 -4.75 7.33
CA MET A 140 -8.42 -4.59 7.48
C MET A 140 -8.02 -3.25 6.88
N SER A 141 -7.53 -2.37 7.74
CA SER A 141 -6.91 -1.11 7.36
C SER A 141 -5.40 -1.24 7.41
N ILE A 142 -4.69 -0.17 7.04
CA ILE A 142 -3.30 -0.01 7.49
C ILE A 142 -3.28 -0.27 8.99
N ALA A 143 -2.33 -1.11 9.41
CA ALA A 143 -2.19 -1.47 10.82
C ALA A 143 -2.06 -0.21 11.68
N ASP A 144 -2.48 -0.34 12.95
CA ASP A 144 -2.18 0.65 13.96
C ASP A 144 -0.69 1.00 13.97
N PHE A 145 -0.38 2.19 14.47
CA PHE A 145 0.97 2.70 14.56
C PHE A 145 1.91 1.63 15.14
N PRO A 146 2.91 1.14 14.39
CA PRO A 146 3.69 -0.05 14.75
C PRO A 146 4.72 0.22 15.85
N GLY A 147 4.74 1.44 16.41
CA GLY A 147 5.82 1.95 17.23
C GLY A 147 6.88 2.66 16.39
N PHE A 148 7.54 3.66 16.99
CA PHE A 148 8.46 4.55 16.27
C PHE A 148 9.59 3.83 15.55
N ASN A 149 10.14 2.78 16.18
CA ASN A 149 11.28 2.00 15.65
C ASN A 149 10.89 1.05 14.50
N SER A 150 9.61 0.95 14.17
CA SER A 150 9.09 0.05 13.13
C SER A 150 8.29 0.79 12.07
N VAL A 151 8.34 2.13 12.06
CA VAL A 151 7.70 2.95 11.05
C VAL A 151 8.41 2.77 9.70
N LEU A 152 7.67 2.23 8.73
CA LEU A 152 8.12 2.09 7.36
C LEU A 152 6.93 2.16 6.40
N LEU A 153 6.68 3.33 5.81
CA LEU A 153 5.51 3.58 4.96
C LEU A 153 5.91 3.77 3.50
N SER A 154 5.23 3.11 2.56
CA SER A 154 5.27 3.55 1.16
C SER A 154 4.58 4.92 1.03
N PHE A 155 4.92 5.69 -0.01
CA PHE A 155 4.23 6.96 -0.28
C PHE A 155 2.69 6.78 -0.34
N GLU A 156 2.25 5.68 -0.91
CA GLU A 156 0.84 5.32 -1.03
C GLU A 156 0.20 5.06 0.35
N MET A 157 0.86 4.29 1.22
CA MET A 157 0.39 4.09 2.60
C MET A 157 0.36 5.41 3.39
N LEU A 158 1.36 6.27 3.21
CA LEU A 158 1.38 7.60 3.82
C LEU A 158 0.17 8.43 3.39
N CYS A 159 -0.15 8.45 2.09
CA CYS A 159 -1.34 9.13 1.57
C CYS A 159 -2.62 8.58 2.21
N SER A 160 -2.72 7.26 2.36
CA SER A 160 -3.89 6.61 2.95
C SER A 160 -4.09 6.99 4.41
N ILE A 161 -3.04 6.89 5.25
CA ILE A 161 -3.17 7.23 6.67
C ILE A 161 -3.52 8.70 6.87
N VAL A 162 -2.95 9.60 6.07
CA VAL A 162 -3.24 11.05 6.15
C VAL A 162 -4.66 11.35 5.68
N ARG A 163 -5.09 10.77 4.55
CA ARG A 163 -6.45 10.96 4.01
C ARG A 163 -7.53 10.44 4.96
N GLN A 164 -7.26 9.32 5.64
CA GLN A 164 -8.18 8.71 6.61
C GLN A 164 -8.08 9.33 8.01
N ASP A 165 -7.17 10.29 8.23
CA ASP A 165 -6.82 10.86 9.53
C ASP A 165 -6.62 9.77 10.61
N HIS A 166 -5.88 8.71 10.26
CA HIS A 166 -5.86 7.45 11.02
C HIS A 166 -5.49 7.71 12.49
N PRO A 167 -6.40 7.44 13.47
CA PRO A 167 -6.26 7.95 14.84
C PRO A 167 -4.95 7.54 15.54
N SER A 168 -4.55 6.27 15.41
CA SER A 168 -3.31 5.75 16.01
C SER A 168 -2.06 6.46 15.46
N TRP A 169 -1.95 6.61 14.14
CA TRP A 169 -0.84 7.30 13.48
C TRP A 169 -0.81 8.80 13.77
N ARG A 170 -1.97 9.45 13.69
CA ARG A 170 -2.12 10.88 14.00
C ARG A 170 -1.69 11.16 15.44
N THR A 171 -2.22 10.39 16.40
CA THR A 171 -1.91 10.56 17.82
C THR A 171 -0.41 10.38 18.10
N ALA A 172 0.20 9.34 17.52
CA ALA A 172 1.61 9.03 17.72
C ALA A 172 2.54 10.09 17.10
N LEU A 173 2.25 10.54 15.87
CA LEU A 173 3.15 11.42 15.11
C LEU A 173 2.90 12.93 15.35
N SER A 174 1.73 13.32 15.88
CA SER A 174 1.43 14.75 16.12
C SER A 174 2.19 15.33 17.31
N ASN A 175 2.58 14.50 18.28
CA ASN A 175 3.19 14.94 19.54
C ASN A 175 4.70 14.71 19.61
N ILE A 176 5.34 14.44 18.47
CA ILE A 176 6.78 14.23 18.41
C ILE A 176 7.44 15.07 17.34
N ALA A 177 8.63 15.55 17.66
CA ALA A 177 9.59 16.06 16.69
C ALA A 177 10.57 14.94 16.30
N GLY A 178 11.47 15.22 15.38
CA GLY A 178 12.58 14.31 15.11
C GLY A 178 13.06 14.31 13.68
N VAL A 179 13.91 13.32 13.39
CA VAL A 179 14.57 13.12 12.10
C VAL A 179 14.00 11.88 11.42
N TYR A 180 13.66 12.04 10.15
CA TYR A 180 13.08 11.01 9.30
C TYR A 180 13.90 10.82 8.02
N LEU A 181 13.67 9.69 7.36
CA LEU A 181 14.21 9.37 6.05
C LEU A 181 13.10 9.24 5.02
N ILE A 182 13.39 9.71 3.81
CA ILE A 182 12.66 9.37 2.59
C ILE A 182 13.63 8.64 1.66
N SER A 183 13.41 7.35 1.49
CA SER A 183 14.25 6.48 0.65
C SER A 183 13.59 6.23 -0.70
N ASP A 184 14.31 6.44 -1.80
CA ASP A 184 13.88 6.05 -3.15
C ASP A 184 14.22 4.58 -3.40
N ARG A 185 13.19 3.73 -3.43
CA ARG A 185 13.34 2.28 -3.65
C ARG A 185 13.88 1.94 -5.04
N LYS A 186 13.84 2.87 -5.99
CA LYS A 186 14.33 2.68 -7.36
C LYS A 186 15.83 2.95 -7.51
N THR A 187 16.37 3.94 -6.80
CA THR A 187 17.79 4.32 -6.89
C THR A 187 18.60 3.94 -5.66
N GLY A 188 17.96 3.74 -4.52
CA GLY A 188 18.59 3.60 -3.21
C GLY A 188 18.99 4.94 -2.56
N TYR A 189 18.77 6.07 -3.23
CA TYR A 189 19.09 7.40 -2.68
C TYR A 189 18.13 7.78 -1.57
N GLN A 190 18.65 8.53 -0.60
CA GLN A 190 17.92 8.89 0.61
C GLN A 190 17.91 10.40 0.79
N TYR A 191 16.81 10.90 1.35
CA TYR A 191 16.68 12.25 1.84
C TYR A 191 16.47 12.21 3.36
N VAL A 192 17.33 12.89 4.10
CA VAL A 192 17.18 13.14 5.54
C VAL A 192 16.41 14.45 5.71
N GLY A 193 15.36 14.43 6.52
CA GLY A 193 14.63 15.63 6.91
C GLY A 193 14.29 15.59 8.39
N SER A 194 13.87 16.73 8.92
CA SER A 194 13.36 16.82 10.29
C SER A 194 12.04 17.55 10.38
N ALA A 195 11.33 17.33 11.49
CA ALA A 195 10.17 18.11 11.90
C ALA A 195 10.52 18.82 13.22
N TYR A 196 10.49 20.15 13.18
CA TYR A 196 10.78 21.06 14.30
C TYR A 196 9.72 22.17 14.37
N GLY A 197 9.85 23.12 15.30
CA GLY A 197 8.92 24.24 15.45
C GLY A 197 7.58 23.89 16.12
N GLY A 198 7.50 22.77 16.85
CA GLY A 198 6.30 22.32 17.56
C GLY A 198 5.15 21.82 16.66
N VAL A 199 5.41 21.69 15.36
CA VAL A 199 4.42 21.34 14.32
C VAL A 199 4.10 19.84 14.30
N GLY A 200 5.04 19.02 14.79
CA GLY A 200 4.92 17.56 14.84
C GLY A 200 5.22 16.87 13.50
N LEU A 201 5.67 15.61 13.57
CA LEU A 201 5.94 14.78 12.39
C LEU A 201 4.70 14.55 11.53
N TRP A 202 3.52 14.44 12.14
CA TRP A 202 2.27 14.21 11.41
C TRP A 202 1.99 15.29 10.37
N GLN A 203 2.09 16.56 10.76
CA GLN A 203 1.85 17.67 9.84
C GLN A 203 2.92 17.71 8.75
N ARG A 204 4.20 17.51 9.11
CA ARG A 204 5.29 17.48 8.13
C ARG A 204 5.11 16.37 7.09
N TRP A 205 4.73 15.17 7.53
CA TRP A 205 4.45 14.03 6.64
C TRP A 205 3.17 14.22 5.82
N SER A 206 2.17 14.92 6.36
CA SER A 206 0.96 15.31 5.62
C SER A 206 1.27 16.22 4.43
N GLU A 207 2.26 17.10 4.54
CA GLU A 207 2.71 17.92 3.41
C GLU A 207 3.29 17.07 2.28
N TYR A 208 4.05 16.02 2.60
CA TYR A 208 4.53 15.05 1.60
C TYR A 208 3.38 14.28 0.99
N ALA A 209 2.46 13.75 1.80
CA ALA A 209 1.27 13.06 1.30
C ALA A 209 0.48 13.90 0.28
N ASN A 210 0.32 15.19 0.55
CA ASN A 210 -0.47 16.10 -0.28
C ASN A 210 0.25 16.60 -1.55
N THR A 211 1.58 16.67 -1.54
CA THR A 211 2.35 17.33 -2.62
C THR A 211 3.41 16.44 -3.28
N GLY A 212 3.67 15.25 -2.75
CA GLY A 212 4.79 14.38 -3.12
C GLY A 212 6.15 14.84 -2.58
N HIS A 213 6.38 16.15 -2.42
CA HIS A 213 7.69 16.72 -2.08
C HIS A 213 7.74 17.50 -0.76
N GLY A 214 6.61 17.76 -0.09
CA GLY A 214 6.57 18.40 1.25
C GLY A 214 7.24 19.77 1.33
N GLY A 215 7.18 20.55 0.25
CA GLY A 215 7.93 21.81 0.12
C GLY A 215 9.46 21.70 -0.02
N THR A 216 10.06 20.51 0.06
CA THR A 216 11.51 20.30 -0.11
C THR A 216 11.93 20.63 -1.55
N LYS A 217 12.92 21.51 -1.70
CA LYS A 217 13.38 22.02 -3.01
C LYS A 217 13.95 20.93 -3.89
N GLU A 218 14.77 20.06 -3.32
CA GLU A 218 15.47 18.97 -4.01
C GLU A 218 14.48 17.93 -4.54
N LEU A 219 13.52 17.54 -3.71
CA LEU A 219 12.46 16.62 -4.11
C LEU A 219 11.49 17.25 -5.12
N ARG A 220 11.18 18.55 -4.99
CA ARG A 220 10.38 19.26 -6.00
C ARG A 220 11.07 19.25 -7.36
N LYS A 221 12.37 19.52 -7.41
CA LYS A 221 13.16 19.44 -8.64
C LYS A 221 13.16 18.01 -9.21
N LEU A 222 13.36 17.01 -8.35
CA LEU A 222 13.33 15.60 -8.75
C LEU A 222 12.00 15.20 -9.40
N LEU A 223 10.86 15.60 -8.81
CA LEU A 223 9.54 15.30 -9.34
C LEU A 223 9.20 16.12 -10.58
N HIS A 224 9.73 17.33 -10.71
CA HIS A 224 9.65 18.10 -11.95
C HIS A 224 10.38 17.37 -13.09
N ASP A 225 11.61 16.92 -12.85
CA ASP A 225 12.47 16.32 -13.88
C ASP A 225 12.03 14.89 -14.26
N LYS A 226 11.54 14.10 -13.28
CA LYS A 226 11.13 12.70 -13.51
C LYS A 226 9.62 12.50 -13.65
N GLY A 227 8.84 13.56 -13.48
CA GLY A 227 7.38 13.52 -13.45
C GLY A 227 6.81 13.20 -12.07
N VAL A 228 5.61 13.74 -11.78
CA VAL A 228 4.96 13.64 -10.48
C VAL A 228 4.79 12.20 -9.99
N GLY A 229 4.49 11.25 -10.88
CA GLY A 229 4.32 9.83 -10.51
C GLY A 229 5.57 9.16 -9.92
N TYR A 230 6.74 9.79 -10.02
CA TYR A 230 7.99 9.26 -9.47
C TYR A 230 7.97 9.11 -7.95
N MET A 231 7.17 9.93 -7.24
CA MET A 231 7.00 9.88 -5.78
C MET A 231 6.54 8.50 -5.26
N ASN A 232 5.89 7.68 -6.10
CA ASN A 232 5.46 6.33 -5.73
C ASN A 232 6.62 5.38 -5.39
N HIS A 233 7.85 5.74 -5.77
CA HIS A 233 9.05 5.01 -5.39
C HIS A 233 9.52 5.32 -3.96
N PHE A 234 9.02 6.39 -3.34
CA PHE A 234 9.45 6.81 -2.00
C PHE A 234 8.88 5.92 -0.90
N GLN A 235 9.68 5.81 0.16
CA GLN A 235 9.34 5.15 1.41
C GLN A 235 9.82 6.02 2.58
N PHE A 236 9.01 6.11 3.63
CA PHE A 236 9.20 6.99 4.78
C PHE A 236 9.49 6.15 6.03
N SER A 237 10.51 6.53 6.79
CA SER A 237 10.84 5.92 8.08
C SER A 237 11.32 6.96 9.08
N LEU A 238 11.30 6.61 10.37
CA LEU A 238 11.88 7.42 11.43
C LEU A 238 13.29 6.94 11.75
N VAL A 239 14.18 7.88 12.07
CA VAL A 239 15.55 7.57 12.47
C VAL A 239 15.82 8.01 13.90
N GLU A 240 15.31 9.18 14.27
CA GLU A 240 15.46 9.70 15.62
C GLU A 240 14.18 10.41 16.04
N VAL A 241 13.65 10.02 17.20
CA VAL A 241 12.48 10.66 17.82
C VAL A 241 12.98 11.67 18.84
N CYS A 242 12.45 12.89 18.76
CA CYS A 242 12.75 13.96 19.70
C CYS A 242 11.47 14.45 20.37
N ASP A 243 11.62 15.03 21.56
CA ASP A 243 10.52 15.73 22.23
C ASP A 243 10.04 16.89 21.36
N ILE A 244 8.73 17.08 21.26
CA ILE A 244 8.13 18.18 20.48
C ILE A 244 8.54 19.57 20.99
N SER A 245 8.97 19.67 22.25
CA SER A 245 9.46 20.89 22.89
C SER A 245 10.98 21.09 22.75
N ALA A 246 11.70 20.16 22.11
CA ALA A 246 13.13 20.32 21.85
C ALA A 246 13.37 21.57 20.98
N SER A 247 14.49 22.26 21.21
CA SER A 247 14.81 23.46 20.44
C SER A 247 15.04 23.14 18.97
N ASP A 248 14.66 24.08 18.11
CA ASP A 248 14.85 23.94 16.66
C ASP A 248 16.33 23.71 16.31
N ASP A 249 17.24 24.46 16.95
CA ASP A 249 18.69 24.30 16.77
C ASP A 249 19.16 22.88 17.10
N PHE A 250 18.62 22.27 18.15
CA PHE A 250 18.95 20.89 18.50
C PHE A 250 18.48 19.93 17.42
N ILE A 251 17.22 20.02 17.00
CA ILE A 251 16.66 19.12 15.98
C ILE A 251 17.41 19.26 14.64
N ILE A 252 17.73 20.49 14.23
CA ILE A 252 18.52 20.78 13.02
C ILE A 252 19.93 20.20 13.13
N SER A 253 20.54 20.25 14.32
CA SER A 253 21.84 19.60 14.55
C SER A 253 21.77 18.08 14.42
N ARG A 254 20.67 17.46 14.86
CA ARG A 254 20.43 16.02 14.71
C ARG A 254 20.19 15.64 13.25
N GLU A 255 19.42 16.45 12.52
CA GLU A 255 19.25 16.29 11.08
C GLU A 255 20.61 16.32 10.37
N SER A 256 21.44 17.30 10.69
CA SER A 256 22.78 17.47 10.11
C SER A 256 23.68 16.27 10.43
N HIS A 257 23.65 15.79 11.66
CA HIS A 257 24.37 14.58 12.06
C HIS A 257 23.97 13.37 11.21
N TRP A 258 22.67 13.12 11.01
CA TRP A 258 22.21 11.99 10.19
C TRP A 258 22.54 12.16 8.71
N LYS A 259 22.57 13.40 8.20
CA LYS A 259 23.03 13.66 6.84
C LYS A 259 24.48 13.24 6.64
N ASP A 260 25.33 13.49 7.63
CA ASP A 260 26.75 13.11 7.61
C ASP A 260 26.92 11.60 7.78
N VAL A 261 26.20 10.98 8.72
CA VAL A 261 26.26 9.53 8.97
C VAL A 261 25.86 8.72 7.73
N LEU A 262 24.84 9.19 7.01
CA LEU A 262 24.31 8.50 5.83
C LEU A 262 24.90 9.01 4.51
N LEU A 263 25.82 9.97 4.58
CA LEU A 263 26.42 10.65 3.42
C LEU A 263 25.36 11.16 2.41
N SER A 264 24.19 11.55 2.91
CA SER A 264 23.01 11.88 2.09
C SER A 264 23.19 13.13 1.22
N ARG A 265 24.23 13.93 1.48
CA ARG A 265 24.64 15.08 0.64
C ARG A 265 25.44 14.65 -0.58
N GLU A 266 26.21 13.58 -0.45
CA GLU A 266 27.09 13.05 -1.52
C GLU A 266 26.39 11.95 -2.31
N PHE A 267 25.66 11.08 -1.62
CA PHE A 267 25.04 9.86 -2.15
C PHE A 267 23.52 9.82 -1.93
N GLY A 268 22.89 10.98 -1.74
CA GLY A 268 21.45 11.11 -1.52
C GLY A 268 20.84 12.33 -2.21
N TYR A 269 19.71 12.78 -1.69
CA TYR A 269 18.96 13.92 -2.22
C TYR A 269 19.15 15.20 -1.42
N ASN A 270 19.91 15.20 -0.31
CA ASN A 270 20.16 16.42 0.42
C ASN A 270 21.18 17.28 -0.34
N CYS A 271 20.96 18.60 -0.39
CA CYS A 271 21.91 19.55 -0.97
C CYS A 271 22.35 20.63 0.04
N ASN A 272 21.81 20.58 1.26
CA ASN A 272 22.03 21.52 2.36
C ASN A 272 22.71 20.85 3.54
#